data_AF-B4VSB4-F1
#
_entry.id   AF-B4VSB4-F1
#
_cell.length_a   1.000
_cell.length_b   1.000
_cell.length_c   1.000
_cell.angle_alpha   90.00
_cell.angle_beta   90.00
_cell.angle_gamma   90.00
#
_symmetry.space_group_name_H-M   'P 1'
#
loop_
_entity.id
_entity.type
_entity.pdbx_description
1 polymer ?
#
loop_
_entity_poly.entity_id
_entity_poly.type
_entity_poly.pdbx_seq_one_letter_code
_entity_poly.pdbx_strand_id
1 'polypeptide(L)' 'MPIDREKNKQLKVTIPNDLHRKLKIISTKIGIPMAQMLLQSAVEKYREELKELEQEE' A
#
# COMPACT_ATOMS: atom_id res chain seq x y z
N MET A 1 27.70 -17.59 0.38
CA MET A 1 27.17 -16.42 1.11
C MET A 1 25.68 -16.64 1.30
N PRO A 2 25.11 -16.61 2.52
CA PRO A 2 23.67 -16.70 2.68
C PRO A 2 23.07 -15.34 2.33
N ILE A 3 22.16 -15.34 1.36
CA ILE A 3 21.36 -14.17 0.96
C ILE A 3 20.48 -13.83 2.17
N ASP A 4 20.82 -12.75 2.87
CA ASP A 4 20.05 -12.22 3.99
C ASP A 4 18.61 -12.03 3.52
N ARG A 5 17.72 -12.86 4.07
CA ARG A 5 16.29 -12.87 3.79
C ARG A 5 15.74 -11.49 4.14
N GLU A 6 15.04 -10.92 3.16
CA GLU A 6 14.30 -9.66 3.21
C GLU A 6 13.82 -9.32 4.62
N LYS A 7 14.45 -8.30 5.22
CA LYS A 7 13.93 -7.69 6.44
C LYS A 7 12.56 -7.12 6.09
N ASN A 8 11.50 -7.76 6.59
CA ASN A 8 10.15 -7.19 6.60
C ASN A 8 10.23 -5.78 7.21
N LYS A 9 10.28 -4.74 6.35
CA LYS A 9 10.33 -3.35 6.79
C LYS A 9 8.94 -2.98 7.30
N GLN A 10 8.84 -2.71 8.60
CA GLN A 10 7.59 -2.24 9.19
C GLN A 10 7.43 -0.75 8.91
N LEU A 11 6.34 -0.38 8.23
CA LEU A 11 5.95 1.01 8.02
C LEU A 11 4.87 1.38 9.05
N LYS A 12 5.13 2.40 9.87
CA LYS A 12 4.13 2.97 10.78
C LYS A 12 3.55 4.22 10.11
N VAL A 13 2.22 4.26 10.00
CA VAL A 13 1.49 5.41 9.43
C VAL A 13 0.45 5.91 10.42
N THR A 14 0.27 7.22 10.45
CA THR A 14 -0.79 7.87 11.23
C THR A 14 -1.88 8.31 10.26
N ILE A 15 -3.12 7.90 10.52
CA ILE A 15 -4.27 8.25 9.71
C ILE A 15 -5.42 8.75 10.60
N PRO A 16 -6.33 9.59 10.08
CA PRO A 16 -7.51 10.03 10.81
C PRO A 16 -8.37 8.84 11.26
N ASN A 17 -8.97 8.96 12.46
CA ASN A 17 -9.76 7.89 13.07
C ASN A 17 -10.95 7.45 12.18
N ASP A 18 -11.62 8.39 11.52
CA ASP A 18 -12.74 8.10 10.64
C ASP A 18 -12.30 7.28 9.42
N LEU A 19 -11.14 7.61 8.85
CA LEU A 19 -10.57 6.89 7.72
C LEU A 19 -10.14 5.48 8.13
N HIS A 20 -9.47 5.35 9.28
CA HIS A 20 -9.12 4.04 9.85
C HIS A 20 -10.36 3.16 10.04
N ARG A 21 -11.45 3.71 10.57
CA ARG A 21 -12.71 2.97 10.76
C ARG A 21 -13.30 2.49 9.44
N LYS A 22 -13.33 3.34 8.42
CA LYS A 22 -13.82 2.99 7.07
C LYS A 22 -12.94 1.89 6.45
N LEU A 23 -11.61 2.06 6.48
CA LEU A 23 -10.68 1.06 5.95
C LEU A 23 -10.78 -0.27 6.67
N LYS A 24 -10.97 -0.26 8.00
CA LYS A 24 -11.19 -1.47 8.79
C LYS A 24 -12.45 -2.21 8.35
N ILE A 25 -13.58 -1.51 8.15
CA ILE A 25 -14.82 -2.12 7.66
C ILE A 25 -14.61 -2.76 6.29
N ILE A 26 -13.97 -2.04 5.37
CA ILE A 26 -13.70 -2.54 4.01
C ILE A 26 -12.77 -3.75 4.06
N SER A 27 -11.68 -3.67 4.82
CA SER A 27 -10.74 -4.78 5.03
C SER A 27 -11.44 -6.03 5.57
N THR A 28 -12.34 -5.88 6.56
CA THR A 28 -13.10 -7.02 7.09
C THR A 28 -14.11 -7.59 6.10
N LYS A 29 -14.71 -6.77 5.24
CA LYS A 29 -15.70 -7.23 4.24
C LYS A 29 -15.04 -7.97 3.08
N ILE A 30 -13.89 -7.48 2.63
CA ILE A 30 -13.16 -8.04 1.48
C ILE A 30 -12.25 -9.20 1.92
N GLY A 31 -11.89 -9.27 3.20
CA GLY A 31 -10.99 -10.29 3.74
C GLY A 31 -9.51 -10.01 3.50
N ILE A 32 -9.17 -8.80 3.02
CA ILE A 32 -7.80 -8.38 2.72
C ILE A 32 -7.28 -7.49 3.86
N PRO A 33 -6.06 -7.71 4.39
CA PRO A 33 -5.47 -6.84 5.41
C PRO A 33 -5.33 -5.39 4.94
N MET A 34 -5.64 -4.43 5.82
CA MET A 34 -5.50 -2.99 5.52
C MET A 34 -4.11 -2.60 4.98
N ALA A 35 -3.04 -3.20 5.52
CA ALA A 35 -1.68 -2.93 5.05
C ALA A 35 -1.48 -3.32 3.58
N GLN A 36 -2.03 -4.47 3.17
CA GLN A 36 -1.97 -4.93 1.79
C GLN A 36 -2.77 -4.03 0.86
N MET A 37 -3.96 -3.58 1.29
CA MET A 37 -4.76 -2.63 0.53
C MET A 37 -4.01 -1.30 0.30
N LEU A 38 -3.40 -0.75 1.35
CA LEU A 38 -2.64 0.50 1.25
C LEU A 38 -1.43 0.35 0.32
N LEU A 39 -0.73 -0.78 0.38
CA LEU A 39 0.39 -1.05 -0.52
C LEU A 39 -0.07 -1.20 -1.98
N GLN A 40 -1.17 -1.91 -2.23
CA GLN A 40 -1.73 -2.06 -3.58
C GLN A 40 -2.10 -0.71 -4.18
N SER A 41 -2.85 0.12 -3.46
CA SER A 41 -3.23 1.45 -3.95
C SER A 41 -2.02 2.35 -4.18
N ALA A 42 -0.98 2.26 -3.33
CA ALA A 42 0.25 3.01 -3.54
C ALA A 42 0.97 2.56 -4.81
N VAL A 43 1.15 1.25 -5.01
CA VAL A 43 1.81 0.70 -6.20
C VAL A 43 1.05 1.07 -7.48
N GLU A 44 -0.28 1.01 -7.47
CA GLU A 44 -1.11 1.42 -8.61
C GLU A 44 -0.90 2.90 -8.96
N LYS A 45 -0.94 3.79 -7.95
CA LYS A 45 -0.71 5.23 -8.15
C LYS A 45 0.66 5.52 -8.76
N TYR A 46 1.72 4.92 -8.22
CA TYR A 46 3.06 5.11 -8.77
C TYR A 46 3.21 4.51 -10.18
N ARG A 47 2.48 3.44 -10.50
CA ARG A 47 2.48 2.87 -11.85
C ARG A 47 1.78 3.78 -12.85
N GLU A 48 0.73 4.48 -12.44
CA GLU A 48 0.07 5.50 -13.26
C GLU A 48 0.98 6.71 -13.47
N GLU A 49 1.59 7.24 -12.41
CA GLU A 49 2.55 8.35 -12.50
C GLU A 49 3.76 7.99 -13.39
N LEU A 50 4.26 6.75 -13.31
CA LEU A 50 5.37 6.29 -14.15
C LEU A 50 4.98 6.21 -15.64
N LYS A 51 3.74 5.82 -15.95
CA LYS A 51 3.22 5.86 -17.33
C LYS A 51 3.04 7.28 -17.85
N GLU A 52 2.66 8.23 -17.00
CA GLU A 52 2.57 9.65 -17.39
C GLU A 52 3.96 10.22 -17.71
N LEU A 53 4.98 9.88 -16.90
CA LEU A 53 6.36 10.28 -17.15
C LEU A 53 6.94 9.65 -18.43
N GLU A 54 6.64 8.39 -18.72
CA GLU A 54 7.04 7.72 -19.97
C GLU A 54 6.33 8.27 -21.23
N GLN A 55 5.24 9.03 -21.07
CA GLN A 55 4.52 9.67 -22.19
C GLN A 55 4.97 11.11 -22.46
N GLU A 56 5.72 11.73 -21.54
CA GLU A 56 6.30 13.06 -21.69
C GLU A 56 7.71 13.07 -22.32
N GLU A 57 8.34 11.89 -22.51
CA GLU A 57 9.56 11.66 -23.31
C GLU A 57 9.27 11.27 -24.77
#